data_AF-A0A9P1B4K5-F1
#
_entry.id   AF-A0A9P1B4K5-F1
#
_cell.length_a   1.000
_cell.length_b   1.000
_cell.length_c   1.000
_cell.angle_alpha   90.00
_cell.angle_beta   90.00
_cell.angle_gamma   90.00
#
_symmetry.space_group_name_H-M   'P 1'
#
loop_
_entity.id
_entity.type
_entity.pdbx_description
1 polymer ?
#
loop_
_entity_poly.entity_id
_entity_poly.type
_entity_poly.pdbx_seq_one_letter_code
_entity_poly.pdbx_strand_id
1 'polypeptide(L)'
;MAQEVLDEAKRQAVTWQLKALTEQAARELRRPNRGPPTCRFCKKEHPTSDCNVIPQLNKIQETSRLHICRICLTSDSHHPTNCRNLRNSQLLCKHVECGKRYHIHHISICPYTMVDNISNEMQEETVLHEEPQKNEPIIEGP
;
A
#
# COMPACT_ATOMS: atom_id res chain seq x y z
N MET A 1 -31.40 -49.48 -5.59
CA MET A 1 -31.19 -48.70 -4.35
C MET A 1 -29.89 -47.89 -4.35
N ALA A 2 -28.70 -48.48 -4.19
CA ALA A 2 -27.46 -47.68 -4.08
C ALA A 2 -27.16 -46.83 -5.32
N GLN A 3 -27.37 -47.37 -6.53
CA GLN A 3 -27.17 -46.66 -7.78
C GLN A 3 -28.17 -45.50 -7.97
N GLU A 4 -29.44 -45.72 -7.62
CA GLU A 4 -30.49 -44.70 -7.71
C GLU A 4 -30.23 -43.54 -6.75
N VAL A 5 -29.77 -43.83 -5.53
CA VAL A 5 -29.35 -42.82 -4.55
C VAL A 5 -28.16 -42.01 -5.08
N LEU A 6 -27.20 -42.67 -5.72
CA LEU A 6 -26.02 -42.00 -6.27
C LEU A 6 -26.37 -41.13 -7.48
N ASP A 7 -27.28 -41.57 -8.33
CA ASP A 7 -27.75 -40.79 -9.48
C ASP A 7 -28.62 -39.60 -9.04
N GLU A 8 -29.45 -39.76 -8.01
CA GLU A 8 -30.21 -38.66 -7.41
C GLU A 8 -29.29 -37.65 -6.71
N ALA A 9 -28.27 -38.10 -5.98
CA ALA A 9 -27.27 -37.22 -5.37
C ALA A 9 -26.51 -36.39 -6.43
N LYS A 10 -26.17 -36.99 -7.58
CA LYS A 10 -25.57 -36.26 -8.70
C LYS A 10 -26.50 -35.20 -9.28
N ARG A 11 -27.79 -35.51 -9.45
CA ARG A 11 -28.80 -34.54 -9.91
C ARG A 11 -28.90 -33.38 -8.95
N GLN A 12 -28.99 -33.65 -7.65
CA GLN A 12 -29.04 -32.61 -6.63
C GLN A 12 -27.78 -31.74 -6.63
N ALA A 13 -26.60 -32.33 -6.74
CA ALA A 13 -25.34 -31.60 -6.85
C ALA A 13 -25.32 -30.63 -8.05
N VAL A 14 -25.78 -31.08 -9.22
CA VAL A 14 -25.89 -30.24 -10.42
C VAL A 14 -26.89 -29.10 -10.20
N THR A 15 -28.06 -29.38 -9.59
CA THR A 15 -29.05 -28.33 -9.31
C THR A 15 -28.53 -27.28 -8.34
N TRP A 16 -27.75 -27.67 -7.33
CA TRP A 16 -27.13 -26.74 -6.39
C TRP A 16 -26.07 -25.87 -7.04
N GLN A 17 -25.25 -26.44 -7.93
CA GLN A 17 -24.27 -25.65 -8.69
C GLN A 17 -24.97 -24.63 -9.60
N LEU A 18 -26.01 -25.05 -10.33
CA LEU A 18 -26.81 -24.16 -11.17
C LEU A 18 -27.48 -23.05 -10.34
N LYS A 19 -28.00 -23.39 -9.16
CA LYS A 19 -28.58 -22.41 -8.23
C LYS A 19 -27.52 -21.40 -7.76
N ALA A 20 -26.34 -21.85 -7.36
CA ALA A 20 -25.27 -20.96 -6.91
C ALA A 20 -24.83 -19.99 -8.03
N LEU A 21 -24.69 -20.48 -9.26
CA LEU A 21 -24.35 -19.67 -10.43
C LEU A 21 -25.44 -18.64 -10.75
N THR A 22 -26.69 -19.07 -10.77
CA THR A 22 -27.83 -18.17 -11.06
C THR A 22 -28.00 -17.11 -9.97
N GLU A 23 -27.84 -17.45 -8.70
CA GLU A 23 -27.83 -16.48 -7.61
C GLU A 23 -26.65 -15.50 -7.71
N GLN A 24 -25.47 -15.97 -8.11
CA GLN A 24 -24.31 -15.10 -8.33
C GLN A 24 -24.58 -14.11 -9.47
N ALA A 25 -25.05 -14.59 -10.62
CA ALA A 25 -25.40 -13.75 -11.75
C ALA A 25 -26.49 -12.72 -11.37
N ALA A 26 -27.53 -13.15 -10.65
CA ALA A 26 -28.57 -12.24 -10.17
C ALA A 26 -28.03 -11.17 -9.21
N ARG A 27 -27.07 -11.52 -8.34
CA ARG A 27 -26.37 -10.55 -7.47
C ARG A 27 -25.56 -9.56 -8.30
N GLU A 28 -24.87 -10.01 -9.35
CA GLU A 28 -24.08 -9.15 -10.23
C GLU A 28 -24.96 -8.20 -11.05
N LEU A 29 -26.09 -8.66 -11.61
CA LEU A 29 -27.06 -7.79 -12.29
C LEU A 29 -27.63 -6.72 -11.35
N ARG A 30 -27.81 -7.05 -10.06
CA ARG A 30 -28.30 -6.11 -9.04
C ARG A 30 -27.22 -5.26 -8.41
N ARG A 31 -25.92 -5.47 -8.74
CA ARG A 31 -24.86 -4.60 -8.19
C ARG A 31 -25.07 -3.21 -8.79
N PRO A 32 -25.28 -2.17 -7.96
CA PRO A 32 -25.29 -0.82 -8.48
C PRO A 32 -23.92 -0.55 -9.11
N ASN A 33 -23.90 0.01 -10.31
CA ASN A 33 -22.68 0.50 -10.94
C ASN A 33 -22.15 1.64 -10.06
N ARG A 34 -21.18 1.33 -9.19
CA ARG A 34 -20.51 2.34 -8.39
C ARG A 34 -19.55 3.03 -9.32
N GLY A 35 -19.78 4.32 -9.57
CA GLY A 35 -18.87 5.16 -10.34
C GLY A 35 -17.44 5.13 -9.79
N PRO A 36 -16.48 5.72 -10.53
CA PRO A 36 -15.09 5.73 -10.11
C PRO A 36 -14.94 6.30 -8.69
N PRO A 37 -13.97 5.81 -7.89
CA PRO A 37 -13.77 6.30 -6.54
C PRO A 37 -13.42 7.79 -6.59
N THR A 38 -14.03 8.57 -5.69
CA THR A 38 -13.71 9.98 -5.53
C THR A 38 -12.61 10.16 -4.49
N CYS A 39 -11.60 10.95 -4.84
CA CYS A 39 -10.48 11.27 -3.98
C CYS A 39 -10.95 12.15 -2.82
N ARG A 40 -10.64 11.77 -1.58
CA ARG A 40 -11.04 12.56 -0.41
C ARG A 40 -10.21 13.81 -0.19
N PHE A 41 -9.03 13.91 -0.80
CA PHE A 41 -8.18 15.09 -0.72
C PHE A 41 -8.65 16.21 -1.66
N CYS A 42 -8.86 15.90 -2.94
CA CYS A 42 -9.15 16.91 -3.98
C CYS A 42 -10.52 16.75 -4.67
N LYS A 43 -11.32 15.75 -4.28
CA LYS A 43 -12.67 15.47 -4.81
C LYS A 43 -12.74 15.12 -6.30
N LYS A 44 -11.62 14.77 -6.93
CA LYS A 44 -11.55 14.29 -8.32
C LYS A 44 -11.69 12.77 -8.43
N GLU A 45 -11.90 12.25 -9.63
CA GLU A 45 -12.11 10.82 -9.93
C GLU A 45 -10.78 10.05 -9.95
N HIS A 46 -10.25 9.74 -8.78
CA HIS A 46 -9.12 8.83 -8.60
C HIS A 46 -9.06 8.35 -7.14
N PRO A 47 -8.36 7.25 -6.83
CA PRO A 47 -8.16 6.83 -5.45
C PRO A 47 -7.35 7.87 -4.66
N THR A 48 -7.69 8.04 -3.38
CA THR A 48 -7.02 8.98 -2.45
C THR A 48 -5.52 8.67 -2.32
N SER A 49 -5.12 7.40 -2.47
CA SER A 49 -3.72 6.98 -2.41
C SER A 49 -2.84 7.68 -3.44
N ASP A 50 -3.40 7.94 -4.62
CA ASP A 50 -2.66 8.38 -5.81
C ASP A 50 -2.80 9.91 -6.01
N CYS A 51 -3.23 10.63 -4.97
CA CYS A 51 -3.43 12.06 -5.04
C CYS A 51 -2.09 12.81 -5.07
N ASN A 52 -1.86 13.57 -6.15
CA ASN A 52 -0.70 14.43 -6.32
C ASN A 52 -1.01 15.93 -6.14
N VAL A 53 -2.26 16.28 -5.84
CA VAL A 53 -2.68 17.69 -5.64
C VAL A 53 -2.12 18.25 -4.33
N ILE A 54 -2.02 17.41 -3.30
CA ILE A 54 -1.50 17.81 -1.98
C ILE A 54 -0.03 17.40 -1.88
N PRO A 55 0.87 18.32 -1.47
CA PRO A 55 2.27 17.99 -1.21
C PRO A 55 2.39 16.84 -0.20
N GLN A 56 3.31 15.90 -0.46
CA GLN A 56 3.47 14.68 0.35
C GLN A 56 3.65 14.97 1.84
N LEU A 57 4.46 15.97 2.19
CA LEU A 57 4.71 16.41 3.56
C LEU A 57 3.44 16.83 4.30
N ASN A 58 2.46 17.36 3.57
CA ASN A 58 1.22 17.90 4.14
C ASN A 58 0.10 16.86 4.19
N LYS A 59 0.24 15.70 3.53
CA LYS A 59 -0.83 14.69 3.46
C LYS A 59 -1.28 14.21 4.83
N ILE A 60 -0.36 13.97 5.77
CA ILE A 60 -0.73 13.54 7.14
C ILE A 60 -1.52 14.63 7.88
N GLN A 61 -1.10 15.90 7.79
CA GLN A 61 -1.84 16.99 8.41
C GLN A 61 -3.24 17.11 7.81
N GLU A 62 -3.33 17.03 6.48
CA GLU A 62 -4.59 17.14 5.78
C GLU A 62 -5.56 16.01 6.09
N THR A 63 -5.09 14.78 6.28
CA THR A 63 -5.99 13.67 6.67
C THR A 63 -6.75 13.99 7.95
N SER A 64 -6.13 14.69 8.90
CA SER A 64 -6.78 15.08 10.16
C SER A 64 -7.80 16.19 9.93
N ARG A 65 -7.47 17.17 9.10
CA ARG A 65 -8.34 18.29 8.76
C ARG A 65 -9.60 17.85 7.99
N LEU A 66 -9.45 16.84 7.13
CA LEU A 66 -10.52 16.34 6.25
C LEU A 66 -11.25 15.11 6.80
N HIS A 67 -11.00 14.71 8.05
CA HIS A 67 -11.63 13.54 8.67
C HIS A 67 -11.42 12.25 7.85
N ILE A 68 -10.16 12.03 7.46
CA ILE A 68 -9.71 10.87 6.70
C ILE A 68 -8.89 9.96 7.62
N CYS A 69 -9.25 8.68 7.65
CA CYS A 69 -8.46 7.69 8.38
C CYS A 69 -7.09 7.53 7.71
N ARG A 70 -6.03 7.76 8.48
CA ARG A 70 -4.64 7.65 8.03
C ARG A 70 -4.26 6.25 7.54
N ILE A 71 -4.98 5.21 7.95
CA ILE A 71 -4.67 3.79 7.64
C ILE A 71 -5.34 3.34 6.34
N CYS A 72 -6.61 3.72 6.11
CA CYS A 72 -7.37 3.26 4.95
C CYS A 72 -7.68 4.34 3.91
N LEU A 73 -7.36 5.60 4.19
CA LEU A 73 -7.64 6.76 3.33
C LEU A 73 -9.12 6.92 2.97
N THR A 74 -10.01 6.36 3.78
CA THR A 74 -11.47 6.58 3.76
C THR A 74 -11.90 7.47 4.93
N SER A 75 -13.19 7.61 5.24
CA SER A 75 -13.62 8.42 6.39
C SER A 75 -13.05 7.88 7.70
N ASP A 76 -12.73 8.78 8.61
CA ASP A 76 -12.32 8.48 9.99
C ASP A 76 -13.48 8.08 10.92
N SER A 77 -14.64 7.73 10.35
CA SER A 77 -15.85 7.28 11.06
C SER A 77 -15.69 5.90 11.74
N HIS A 78 -14.46 5.50 12.05
CA HIS A 78 -14.09 4.27 12.74
C HIS A 78 -12.82 4.49 13.56
N HIS A 79 -12.72 3.79 14.69
CA HIS A 79 -11.52 3.83 15.50
C HIS A 79 -10.33 3.18 14.75
N PRO A 80 -9.10 3.75 14.81
CA PRO A 80 -7.93 3.20 14.10
C PRO A 80 -7.65 1.71 14.40
N THR A 81 -7.87 1.26 15.64
CA THR A 81 -7.70 -0.15 16.02
C THR A 81 -8.71 -1.08 15.35
N ASN A 82 -9.85 -0.54 14.92
CA ASN A 82 -10.92 -1.27 14.23
C ASN A 82 -10.86 -1.06 12.71
N CYS A 83 -9.82 -0.39 12.21
CA CYS A 83 -9.65 -0.17 10.78
C CYS A 83 -9.44 -1.49 10.06
N ARG A 84 -10.30 -1.80 9.08
CA ARG A 84 -10.20 -3.05 8.30
C ARG A 84 -8.88 -3.17 7.54
N ASN A 85 -8.31 -2.05 7.09
CA ASN A 85 -7.00 -2.04 6.42
C ASN A 85 -5.81 -2.25 7.35
N LEU A 86 -6.00 -2.27 8.68
CA LEU A 86 -4.90 -2.58 9.60
C LEU A 86 -4.35 -4.00 9.38
N ARG A 87 -5.16 -4.92 8.85
CA ARG A 87 -4.75 -6.28 8.47
C ARG A 87 -3.97 -6.33 7.15
N ASN A 88 -4.03 -5.26 6.35
CA ASN A 88 -3.40 -5.20 5.03
C ASN A 88 -2.00 -4.58 5.15
N SER A 89 -1.06 -5.33 5.73
CA SER A 89 0.30 -4.85 6.03
C SER A 89 1.07 -4.28 4.83
N GLN A 90 0.72 -4.69 3.61
CA GLN A 90 1.33 -4.18 2.38
C GLN A 90 0.94 -2.73 2.08
N LEU A 91 -0.19 -2.25 2.61
CA LEU A 91 -0.64 -0.88 2.45
C LEU A 91 -0.16 0.03 3.57
N LEU A 92 0.48 -0.53 4.60
CA LEU A 92 0.96 0.22 5.75
C LEU A 92 2.40 0.69 5.52
N CYS A 93 2.71 1.87 6.04
CA CYS A 93 4.07 2.39 6.05
C CYS A 93 4.99 1.48 6.88
N LYS A 94 6.15 1.15 6.30
CA LYS A 94 7.21 0.35 6.95
C LYS A 94 8.47 1.16 7.23
N HIS A 95 8.43 2.48 6.99
CA HIS A 95 9.59 3.35 7.18
C HIS A 95 9.98 3.41 8.67
N VAL A 96 11.28 3.27 8.95
CA VAL A 96 11.82 3.10 10.30
C VAL A 96 11.48 4.32 11.19
N GLU A 97 11.61 5.53 10.67
CA GLU A 97 11.29 6.77 11.40
C GLU A 97 9.80 6.84 11.82
N CYS A 98 8.91 6.22 11.06
CA CYS A 98 7.49 6.15 11.39
C CYS A 98 7.22 5.07 12.46
N GLY A 99 7.92 3.94 12.36
CA GLY A 99 7.84 2.83 13.32
C GLY A 99 8.29 3.23 14.72
N LYS A 100 9.41 3.98 14.84
CA LYS A 100 9.95 4.47 16.12
C LYS A 100 8.94 5.31 16.92
N ARG A 101 8.02 6.00 16.24
CA ARG A 101 6.99 6.86 16.86
C ARG A 101 5.60 6.21 16.90
N TYR A 102 5.49 4.92 16.57
CA TYR A 102 4.23 4.18 16.48
C TYR A 102 3.17 4.86 15.59
N HIS A 103 3.61 5.61 14.57
CA HIS A 103 2.72 6.29 13.64
C HIS A 103 2.27 5.33 12.55
N ILE A 104 1.22 4.55 12.81
CA ILE A 104 0.63 3.65 11.81
C ILE A 104 -0.21 4.47 10.82
N HIS A 105 0.16 4.39 9.54
CA HIS A 105 -0.53 5.08 8.44
C HIS A 105 -0.32 4.33 7.12
N HIS A 106 -1.08 4.74 6.10
CA HIS A 106 -0.98 4.23 4.75
C HIS A 106 0.34 4.66 4.10
N ILE A 107 1.01 3.76 3.38
CA ILE A 107 2.31 4.02 2.76
C ILE A 107 2.31 5.27 1.87
N SER A 108 1.25 5.49 1.11
CA SER A 108 1.16 6.60 0.13
C SER A 108 1.03 8.01 0.75
N ILE A 109 0.82 8.12 2.07
CA ILE A 109 0.78 9.41 2.76
C ILE A 109 2.01 9.64 3.66
N CYS A 110 2.97 8.72 3.64
CA CYS A 110 4.19 8.84 4.42
C CYS A 110 5.03 10.03 3.93
N PRO A 111 5.55 10.89 4.82
CA PRO A 111 6.41 12.01 4.42
C PRO A 111 7.80 11.55 3.96
N TYR A 112 8.24 10.36 4.35
CA TYR A 112 9.59 9.85 4.06
C TYR A 112 9.71 9.08 2.75
N THR A 113 8.60 8.72 2.09
CA THR A 113 8.63 7.96 0.81
C THR A 113 9.27 8.72 -0.36
N MET A 114 9.56 10.03 -0.21
CA MET A 114 10.29 10.81 -1.21
C MET A 114 11.81 10.77 -1.01
N VAL A 115 12.29 10.40 0.19
CA VAL A 115 13.71 10.52 0.56
C VAL A 115 14.49 9.25 0.19
N ASP A 116 13.84 8.08 0.23
CA ASP A 116 14.49 6.79 -0.01
C ASP A 116 15.02 6.60 -1.45
N ASN A 117 14.50 7.35 -2.42
CA ASN A 117 14.97 7.28 -3.81
C ASN A 117 16.26 8.07 -4.07
N ILE A 118 16.67 8.97 -3.16
CA ILE A 118 17.90 9.77 -3.34
C ILE A 118 19.11 9.07 -2.72
N SER A 119 18.91 8.26 -1.68
CA SER A 119 19.98 7.57 -0.97
C SER A 119 20.55 6.33 -1.69
N ASN A 120 19.89 5.81 -2.72
CA ASN A 120 20.34 4.61 -3.45
C ASN A 120 21.21 4.90 -4.67
N GLU A 121 21.23 6.12 -5.21
CA GLU A 121 22.03 6.46 -6.41
C GLU A 121 23.47 6.93 -6.08
N MET A 122 23.81 7.12 -4.80
CA MET A 122 25.13 7.62 -4.37
C MET A 122 26.09 6.51 -3.87
N GLN A 123 25.86 5.23 -4.17
CA GLN A 123 26.72 4.13 -3.67
C GLN A 123 27.49 3.33 -4.74
N GLU A 124 27.43 3.67 -6.03
CA GLU A 124 28.08 2.84 -7.08
C GLU A 124 29.26 3.45 -7.87
N GLU A 125 29.62 4.72 -7.70
CA GLU A 125 30.80 5.28 -8.38
C GLU A 125 31.70 6.07 -7.42
N THR A 126 32.66 5.41 -6.77
CA THR A 126 33.93 6.01 -6.27
C THR A 126 34.80 4.98 -5.56
N VAL A 127 35.23 3.91 -6.24
CA VAL A 127 36.45 3.17 -5.85
C VAL A 127 37.12 2.66 -7.13
N LEU A 128 38.46 2.67 -7.15
CA LEU A 128 39.45 2.32 -8.19
C LEU A 128 40.00 3.57 -8.91
N HIS A 129 41.24 4.04 -8.75
CA HIS A 129 42.47 3.59 -8.10
C HIS A 129 43.37 4.83 -7.86
N GLU A 130 43.95 5.00 -6.68
CA GLU A 130 45.17 5.83 -6.50
C GLU A 130 46.32 4.89 -6.09
N GLU A 131 47.40 4.88 -6.88
CA GLU A 131 48.62 4.13 -6.60
C GLU A 131 49.45 4.82 -5.49
N PRO A 132 50.15 4.07 -4.62
CA PRO A 132 50.94 4.67 -3.55
C PRO A 132 52.34 5.09 -4.05
N GLN A 133 52.64 6.39 -3.96
CA GLN A 133 54.01 6.90 -4.12
C GLN A 133 54.85 6.56 -2.88
N LYS A 134 56.03 5.96 -3.10
CA LYS A 134 57.02 5.65 -2.06
C LYS A 134 57.85 6.90 -1.76
N ASN A 135 57.89 7.30 -0.49
CA ASN A 135 58.74 8.38 0.01
C ASN A 135 60.19 7.89 0.17
N GLU A 136 61.17 8.64 -0.35
CA GLU A 136 62.59 8.51 0.00
C GLU A 136 62.97 9.52 1.10
N PRO A 137 63.90 9.18 2.01
CA PRO A 137 64.28 10.03 3.13
C PRO A 137 65.36 11.06 2.76
N ILE A 138 65.19 12.28 3.29
CA ILE A 138 66.16 13.38 3.22
C ILE A 138 67.30 13.09 4.20
N ILE A 139 68.55 13.12 3.72
CA ILE A 139 69.76 12.97 4.53
C ILE A 139 70.26 14.39 4.87
N GLU A 140 70.38 14.69 6.16
CA GLU A 140 70.93 15.95 6.68
C GLU A 140 72.46 15.97 6.69
N GLY A 141 73.02 17.16 6.41
CA GLY A 141 74.29 17.64 6.97
C GLY A 141 75.30 18.16 5.95
N PRO A 142 76.35 18.89 6.39
CA PRO A 142 76.54 19.67 7.62
C PRO A 142 76.40 21.19 7.42
#